data_AF-A0A2X3F6I9-F1
#
_entry.id   AF-A0A2X3F6I9-F1
#
_cell.length_a   1.000
_cell.length_b   1.000
_cell.length_c   1.000
_cell.angle_alpha   90.00
_cell.angle_beta   90.00
_cell.angle_gamma   90.00
#
_symmetry.space_group_name_H-M   'P 1'
#
loop_
_entity.id
_entity.type
_entity.pdbx_description
1 polymer ?
#
loop_
_entity_poly.entity_id
_entity_poly.type
_entity_poly.pdbx_seq_one_letter_code
_entity_poly.pdbx_strand_id
1 'polypeptide(L)'
;MSVMSGQLMPSACEVDVMGALSMYALASSNLSPASIADWNNNFGDDRDKCVLFHCGNFASASLESPHMGTADIIGTTVGKENTCGAVHGRMKSGALTYFRLSTDDLTGEIKAYVGEGQSVDDPLDTVGCRAVIQVPHLENLLSWICRNGFEHHVAMNHSASAAILHEAFTRYLGVSTYLHQ
;
A
#
# COMPACT_ATOMS: atom_id res chain seq x y z
N MET A 1 -0.35 2.07 -14.66
CA MET A 1 -0.36 2.40 -13.22
C MET A 1 1.07 2.53 -12.69
N SER A 2 1.89 1.45 -12.65
CA SER A 2 3.31 1.51 -12.20
C SER A 2 4.14 2.67 -12.76
N VAL A 3 4.10 2.91 -14.09
CA VAL A 3 4.81 4.04 -14.73
C VAL A 3 4.32 5.40 -14.21
N MET A 4 3.01 5.58 -14.06
CA MET A 4 2.43 6.83 -13.56
C MET A 4 2.83 7.07 -12.09
N SER A 5 2.70 6.04 -11.25
CA SER A 5 3.14 6.09 -9.85
C SER A 5 4.63 6.45 -9.74
N GLY A 6 5.47 5.88 -10.61
CA GLY A 6 6.90 6.22 -10.71
C GLY A 6 7.18 7.67 -11.14
N GLN A 7 6.25 8.33 -11.81
CA GLN A 7 6.31 9.74 -12.22
C GLN A 7 5.59 10.67 -11.23
N LEU A 8 5.33 10.20 -10.00
CA LEU A 8 4.57 10.94 -8.98
C LEU A 8 3.14 11.30 -9.42
N MET A 9 2.55 10.49 -10.30
CA MET A 9 1.15 10.54 -10.69
C MET A 9 0.43 9.31 -10.12
N PRO A 10 -0.12 9.41 -8.89
CA PRO A 10 -0.86 8.32 -8.27
C PRO A 10 -1.94 7.74 -9.17
N SER A 11 -1.97 6.41 -9.24
CA SER A 11 -2.92 5.67 -10.04
C SER A 11 -3.27 4.42 -9.26
N ALA A 12 -4.43 4.40 -8.59
CA ALA A 12 -4.88 3.23 -7.84
C ALA A 12 -5.66 2.26 -8.72
N CYS A 13 -5.65 0.98 -8.35
CA CYS A 13 -6.41 -0.05 -9.02
C CYS A 13 -7.89 -0.03 -8.58
N GLU A 14 -8.74 -0.82 -9.25
CA GLU A 14 -10.16 -1.05 -8.90
C GLU A 14 -11.02 0.21 -8.66
N VAL A 15 -10.68 1.34 -9.30
CA VAL A 15 -11.39 2.63 -9.13
C VAL A 15 -11.32 3.14 -7.68
N ASP A 16 -10.28 2.76 -6.93
CA ASP A 16 -10.09 3.19 -5.54
C ASP A 16 -9.61 4.64 -5.45
N VAL A 17 -10.57 5.57 -5.47
CA VAL A 17 -10.32 7.02 -5.42
C VAL A 17 -9.61 7.42 -4.13
N MET A 18 -10.01 6.87 -2.99
CA MET A 18 -9.40 7.18 -1.69
C MET A 18 -8.00 6.57 -1.57
N GLY A 19 -7.76 5.41 -2.18
CA GLY A 19 -6.43 4.84 -2.35
C GLY A 19 -5.52 5.73 -3.20
N ALA A 20 -6.01 6.27 -4.32
CA ALA A 20 -5.25 7.21 -5.15
C ALA A 20 -4.90 8.50 -4.40
N LEU A 21 -5.83 9.04 -3.60
CA LEU A 21 -5.56 10.19 -2.72
C LEU A 21 -4.56 9.85 -1.62
N SER A 22 -4.60 8.63 -1.07
CA SER A 22 -3.63 8.16 -0.07
C SER A 22 -2.22 8.10 -0.66
N MET A 23 -2.09 7.56 -1.88
CA MET A 23 -0.84 7.57 -2.63
C MET A 23 -0.35 9.00 -2.90
N TYR A 24 -1.25 9.92 -3.25
CA TYR A 24 -0.89 11.33 -3.48
C TYR A 24 -0.33 12.00 -2.23
N ALA A 25 -0.96 11.78 -1.08
CA ALA A 25 -0.51 12.31 0.21
C ALA A 25 0.91 11.81 0.54
N LEU A 26 1.14 10.50 0.41
CA LEU A 26 2.46 9.88 0.61
C LEU A 26 3.52 10.47 -0.32
N ALA A 27 3.24 10.52 -1.62
CA ALA A 27 4.18 11.08 -2.60
C ALA A 27 4.47 12.56 -2.32
N SER A 28 3.49 13.32 -1.85
CA SER A 28 3.66 14.74 -1.50
C SER A 28 4.51 14.96 -0.25
N SER A 29 4.57 13.98 0.67
CA SER A 29 5.33 14.11 1.93
C SER A 29 6.85 14.08 1.75
N ASN A 30 7.34 13.46 0.68
CA ASN A 30 8.78 13.20 0.48
C ASN A 30 9.23 13.13 -0.99
N LEU A 31 8.34 13.45 -1.95
CA LEU A 31 8.58 13.38 -3.39
C LEU A 31 9.05 12.01 -3.90
N SER A 32 8.67 10.94 -3.21
CA SER A 32 8.98 9.55 -3.60
C SER A 32 7.75 8.81 -4.12
N PRO A 33 7.89 7.95 -5.14
CA PRO A 33 6.78 7.18 -5.69
C PRO A 33 6.01 6.37 -4.63
N ALA A 34 4.70 6.56 -4.60
CA ALA A 34 3.80 5.75 -3.78
C ALA A 34 3.16 4.63 -4.59
N SER A 35 2.95 3.50 -3.93
CA SER A 35 2.30 2.32 -4.47
C SER A 35 1.04 2.02 -3.64
N ILE A 36 0.14 1.21 -4.17
CA ILE A 36 -0.99 0.67 -3.42
C ILE A 36 -0.86 -0.85 -3.36
N ALA A 37 -1.26 -1.42 -2.23
CA ALA A 37 -1.19 -2.85 -1.95
C ALA A 37 -2.34 -3.29 -1.06
N ASP A 38 -2.54 -4.60 -0.98
CA ASP A 38 -3.50 -5.26 -0.12
C ASP A 38 -2.80 -5.68 1.17
N TRP A 39 -3.40 -5.39 2.32
CA TRP A 39 -3.12 -6.14 3.55
C TRP A 39 -3.54 -7.60 3.32
N ASN A 40 -2.59 -8.46 2.96
CA ASN A 40 -2.93 -9.78 2.44
C ASN A 40 -2.87 -10.89 3.52
N ASN A 41 -1.71 -11.53 3.71
CA ASN A 41 -1.57 -12.66 4.63
C ASN A 41 -0.50 -12.39 5.68
N ASN A 42 -0.69 -12.88 6.91
CA ASN A 42 0.40 -12.95 7.90
C ASN A 42 1.58 -13.77 7.33
N PHE A 43 2.80 -13.45 7.77
CA PHE A 43 4.01 -14.06 7.24
C PHE A 43 4.71 -14.96 8.26
N GLY A 44 4.61 -16.27 8.05
CA GLY A 44 5.17 -17.27 8.96
C GLY A 44 4.53 -17.20 10.34
N ASP A 45 5.35 -17.40 11.37
CA ASP A 45 4.92 -17.35 12.78
C ASP A 45 5.14 -15.97 13.44
N ASP A 46 5.66 -15.00 12.68
CA ASP A 46 5.93 -13.65 13.20
C ASP A 46 4.67 -12.79 13.12
N ARG A 47 4.13 -12.45 14.30
CA ARG A 47 2.88 -11.69 14.44
C ARG A 47 2.98 -10.25 13.96
N ASP A 48 4.19 -9.73 13.82
CA ASP A 48 4.43 -8.37 13.34
C ASP A 48 4.75 -8.34 11.83
N LYS A 49 4.69 -9.48 11.14
CA LYS A 49 4.94 -9.54 9.68
C LYS A 49 3.72 -9.97 8.88
N CYS A 50 3.55 -9.33 7.73
CA CYS A 50 2.60 -9.76 6.71
C CYS A 50 3.14 -9.53 5.30
N VAL A 51 2.45 -10.12 4.34
CA VAL A 51 2.63 -9.90 2.92
C VAL A 51 1.75 -8.73 2.49
N LEU A 52 2.35 -7.76 1.80
CA LEU A 52 1.65 -6.83 0.94
C LEU A 52 1.71 -7.32 -0.51
N PHE A 53 0.59 -7.27 -1.20
CA PHE A 53 0.47 -7.76 -2.58
C PHE A 53 -0.36 -6.78 -3.42
N HIS A 54 -0.06 -6.68 -4.73
CA HIS A 54 -1.01 -6.12 -5.69
C HIS A 54 -0.72 -6.63 -7.11
N CYS A 55 -1.74 -6.58 -7.96
CA CYS A 55 -1.72 -6.92 -9.40
C CYS A 55 -0.76 -6.14 -10.33
N GLY A 56 0.18 -5.33 -9.80
CA GLY A 56 1.21 -4.67 -10.61
C GLY A 56 1.32 -3.15 -10.47
N ASN A 57 0.76 -2.57 -9.40
CA ASN A 57 0.74 -1.12 -9.19
C ASN A 57 1.97 -0.55 -8.46
N PHE A 58 2.95 -1.39 -8.13
CA PHE A 58 4.14 -0.86 -7.45
C PHE A 58 4.97 -0.07 -8.45
N ALA A 59 5.45 1.09 -8.03
CA ALA A 59 6.39 1.88 -8.85
C ALA A 59 7.64 1.03 -9.12
N SER A 60 8.01 0.87 -10.40
CA SER A 60 9.11 -0.01 -10.80
C SER A 60 10.45 0.33 -10.14
N ALA A 61 10.69 1.62 -9.86
CA ALA A 61 11.87 2.08 -9.14
C ALA A 61 11.98 1.54 -7.70
N SER A 62 10.85 1.17 -7.10
CA SER A 62 10.74 0.59 -5.75
C SER A 62 10.86 -0.93 -5.74
N LEU A 63 11.01 -1.56 -6.92
CA LEU A 63 11.08 -3.02 -7.06
C LEU A 63 12.51 -3.49 -7.35
N GLU A 64 12.82 -4.69 -6.88
CA GLU A 64 13.96 -5.51 -7.29
C GLU A 64 13.60 -6.27 -8.56
N SER A 65 14.47 -6.16 -9.58
CA SER A 65 14.34 -6.87 -10.87
C SER A 65 12.92 -6.81 -11.47
N PRO A 66 12.31 -5.61 -11.60
CA PRO A 66 10.96 -5.49 -12.14
C PRO A 66 10.92 -6.00 -13.58
N HIS A 67 9.88 -6.76 -13.91
CA HIS A 67 9.60 -7.16 -15.28
C HIS A 67 8.11 -7.06 -15.58
N MET A 68 7.79 -6.90 -16.86
CA MET A 68 6.41 -6.84 -17.33
C MET A 68 5.97 -8.23 -17.78
N GLY A 69 4.75 -8.61 -17.44
CA GLY A 69 4.14 -9.89 -17.76
C GLY A 69 2.63 -9.78 -17.92
N THR A 70 1.96 -10.88 -17.61
CA THR A 70 0.49 -10.99 -17.59
C THR A 70 -0.01 -10.99 -16.16
N ALA A 71 -1.19 -10.43 -15.89
CA ALA A 71 -1.79 -10.54 -14.56
C ALA A 71 -2.23 -12.00 -14.29
N ASP A 72 -1.39 -12.76 -13.60
CA ASP A 72 -1.53 -14.21 -13.45
C ASP A 72 -2.88 -14.64 -12.85
N ILE A 73 -3.37 -13.91 -11.85
CA ILE A 73 -4.63 -14.24 -11.15
C ILE A 73 -5.84 -13.99 -12.07
N ILE A 74 -5.97 -12.78 -12.63
CA ILE A 74 -7.10 -12.45 -13.51
C ILE A 74 -7.04 -13.27 -14.81
N GLY A 75 -5.82 -13.58 -15.27
CA GLY A 75 -5.57 -14.37 -16.47
C GLY A 75 -6.13 -15.79 -16.40
N THR A 76 -6.37 -16.37 -15.21
CA THR A 76 -7.05 -17.67 -15.09
C THR A 76 -8.52 -17.60 -15.47
N THR A 77 -9.13 -16.41 -15.43
CA THR A 77 -10.55 -16.19 -15.66
C THR A 77 -10.82 -15.61 -17.04
N VAL A 78 -10.03 -14.62 -17.47
CA VAL A 78 -10.27 -13.88 -18.73
C VAL A 78 -9.30 -14.24 -19.85
N GLY A 79 -8.36 -15.16 -19.63
CA GLY A 79 -7.31 -15.52 -20.58
C GLY A 79 -6.08 -14.61 -20.46
N LYS A 80 -4.89 -15.21 -20.57
CA LYS A 80 -3.60 -14.49 -20.38
C LYS A 80 -3.42 -13.37 -21.40
N GLU A 81 -3.85 -13.60 -22.63
CA GLU A 81 -3.83 -12.66 -23.74
C GLU A 81 -4.56 -11.33 -23.44
N ASN A 82 -5.51 -11.35 -22.50
CA ASN A 82 -6.30 -10.19 -22.10
C ASN A 82 -5.72 -9.47 -20.85
N THR A 83 -4.54 -9.88 -20.38
CA THR A 83 -3.98 -9.39 -19.09
C THR A 83 -2.54 -8.91 -19.19
N CYS A 84 -2.04 -8.67 -20.40
CA CYS A 84 -0.70 -8.16 -20.65
C CYS A 84 -0.49 -6.76 -20.04
N GLY A 85 0.71 -6.51 -19.52
CA GLY A 85 1.13 -5.19 -19.02
C GLY A 85 1.22 -5.08 -17.49
N ALA A 86 0.98 -6.17 -16.76
CA ALA A 86 1.19 -6.21 -15.32
C ALA A 86 2.69 -6.15 -15.01
N VAL A 87 3.07 -5.39 -13.98
CA VAL A 87 4.44 -5.38 -13.46
C VAL A 87 4.55 -6.42 -12.36
N HIS A 88 5.64 -7.17 -12.36
CA HIS A 88 5.97 -8.15 -11.35
C HIS A 88 7.31 -7.77 -10.72
N GLY A 89 7.42 -7.99 -9.42
CA GLY A 89 8.66 -7.70 -8.72
C GLY A 89 8.47 -7.74 -7.21
N ARG A 90 9.61 -7.84 -6.52
CA ARG A 90 9.67 -7.75 -5.08
C ARG A 90 9.97 -6.30 -4.69
N MET A 91 9.27 -5.73 -3.72
CA MET A 91 9.65 -4.42 -3.19
C MET A 91 11.02 -4.50 -2.53
N LYS A 92 11.85 -3.48 -2.74
CA LYS A 92 13.14 -3.33 -2.08
C LYS A 92 12.95 -3.31 -0.56
N SER A 93 13.94 -3.75 0.18
CA SER A 93 13.96 -3.65 1.65
C SER A 93 14.29 -2.22 2.10
N GLY A 94 13.77 -1.81 3.25
CA GLY A 94 14.01 -0.48 3.82
C GLY A 94 12.82 0.08 4.59
N ALA A 95 12.97 1.32 5.09
CA ALA A 95 11.90 2.03 5.79
C ALA A 95 10.64 2.14 4.93
N LEU A 96 9.49 2.02 5.58
CA LEU A 96 8.18 2.04 4.96
C LEU A 96 7.25 2.93 5.76
N THR A 97 6.52 3.82 5.08
CA THR A 97 5.34 4.48 5.63
C THR A 97 4.12 3.97 4.87
N TYR A 98 3.09 3.58 5.60
CA TYR A 98 1.79 3.23 5.04
C TYR A 98 0.75 4.27 5.45
N PHE A 99 -0.20 4.52 4.56
CA PHE A 99 -1.25 5.51 4.76
C PHE A 99 -2.53 5.09 4.06
N ARG A 100 -3.66 5.33 4.71
CA ARG A 100 -4.97 5.12 4.11
C ARG A 100 -5.94 6.19 4.53
N LEU A 101 -6.52 6.86 3.53
CA LEU A 101 -7.76 7.62 3.64
C LEU A 101 -8.94 6.74 3.27
N SER A 102 -10.07 6.99 3.89
CA SER A 102 -11.35 6.36 3.60
C SER A 102 -12.49 7.36 3.84
N THR A 103 -13.64 7.10 3.24
CA THR A 103 -14.90 7.80 3.52
C THR A 103 -15.80 6.86 4.29
N ASP A 104 -16.28 7.30 5.45
CA ASP A 104 -17.28 6.58 6.21
C ASP A 104 -18.67 7.04 5.79
N ASP A 105 -19.33 6.25 4.92
CA ASP A 105 -20.64 6.59 4.39
C ASP A 105 -21.74 6.58 5.47
N LEU A 106 -21.52 5.93 6.62
CA LEU A 106 -22.50 5.89 7.70
C LEU A 106 -22.47 7.17 8.54
N THR A 107 -21.29 7.74 8.75
CA THR A 107 -21.13 8.99 9.53
C THR A 107 -21.01 10.23 8.64
N GLY A 108 -20.72 10.06 7.35
CA GLY A 108 -20.46 11.15 6.41
C GLY A 108 -19.08 11.80 6.62
N GLU A 109 -18.14 11.09 7.24
CA GLU A 109 -16.83 11.62 7.63
C GLU A 109 -15.71 11.05 6.77
N ILE A 110 -14.66 11.85 6.57
CA ILE A 110 -13.37 11.35 6.05
C ILE A 110 -12.53 10.93 7.25
N LYS A 111 -11.96 9.73 7.18
CA LYS A 111 -11.10 9.17 8.21
C LYS A 111 -9.82 8.61 7.60
N ALA A 112 -8.77 8.50 8.40
CA ALA A 112 -7.51 7.96 7.97
C ALA A 112 -6.79 7.14 9.04
N TYR A 113 -5.82 6.36 8.61
CA TYR A 113 -4.77 5.84 9.48
C TYR A 113 -3.41 5.94 8.81
N VAL A 114 -2.37 6.05 9.63
CA VAL A 114 -0.98 6.15 9.22
C VAL A 114 -0.08 5.41 10.19
N GLY A 115 1.01 4.88 9.69
CA GLY A 115 2.08 4.33 10.54
C GLY A 115 3.31 3.98 9.74
N GLU A 116 4.30 3.45 10.44
CA GLU A 116 5.61 3.10 9.87
C GLU A 116 5.94 1.64 10.13
N GLY A 117 6.81 1.11 9.29
CA GLY A 117 7.34 -0.24 9.38
C GLY A 117 8.57 -0.38 8.51
N GLN A 118 8.86 -1.62 8.13
CA GLN A 118 9.97 -1.94 7.23
C GLN A 118 9.52 -2.95 6.19
N SER A 119 9.93 -2.73 4.93
CA SER A 119 9.97 -3.81 3.94
C SER A 119 11.23 -4.64 4.22
N VAL A 120 11.07 -5.95 4.38
CA VAL A 120 12.13 -6.88 4.78
C VAL A 120 12.48 -7.85 3.64
N ASP A 121 13.67 -8.45 3.71
CA ASP A 121 14.26 -9.29 2.66
C ASP A 121 13.92 -10.79 2.79
N ASP A 122 13.00 -11.17 3.70
CA ASP A 122 12.47 -12.53 3.85
C ASP A 122 12.02 -13.14 2.51
N PRO A 123 12.45 -14.35 2.14
CA PRO A 123 12.08 -14.95 0.86
C PRO A 123 10.56 -15.11 0.69
N LEU A 124 10.04 -14.65 -0.45
CA LEU A 124 8.63 -14.78 -0.80
C LEU A 124 8.51 -15.12 -2.29
N ASP A 125 8.12 -16.36 -2.58
CA ASP A 125 7.90 -16.84 -3.94
C ASP A 125 6.41 -16.83 -4.27
N THR A 126 5.97 -15.70 -4.84
CA THR A 126 4.61 -15.54 -5.37
C THR A 126 4.61 -14.57 -6.54
N VAL A 127 3.51 -14.54 -7.28
CA VAL A 127 3.30 -13.71 -8.47
C VAL A 127 3.09 -12.23 -8.10
N GLY A 128 2.93 -11.38 -9.12
CA GLY A 128 2.62 -9.95 -8.98
C GLY A 128 3.70 -9.10 -8.29
N CYS A 129 3.26 -7.93 -7.81
CA CYS A 129 4.06 -7.07 -6.96
C CYS A 129 3.85 -7.46 -5.50
N ARG A 130 4.95 -7.65 -4.77
CA ARG A 130 4.91 -8.21 -3.43
C ARG A 130 5.95 -7.61 -2.50
N ALA A 131 5.64 -7.56 -1.21
CA ALA A 131 6.58 -7.22 -0.16
C ALA A 131 6.25 -8.08 1.08
N VAL A 132 7.28 -8.48 1.82
CA VAL A 132 7.09 -8.84 3.23
C VAL A 132 7.37 -7.58 4.02
N ILE A 133 6.45 -7.19 4.88
CA ILE A 133 6.61 -6.01 5.73
C ILE A 133 6.55 -6.41 7.19
N GLN A 134 7.29 -5.68 8.01
CA GLN A 134 7.27 -5.77 9.45
C GLN A 134 6.72 -4.46 10.02
N VAL A 135 5.65 -4.53 10.79
CA VAL A 135 5.00 -3.41 11.47
C VAL A 135 4.87 -3.76 12.95
N PRO A 136 5.41 -2.95 13.87
CA PRO A 136 5.26 -3.19 15.30
C PRO A 136 3.78 -3.34 15.67
N HIS A 137 3.42 -4.33 16.48
CA HIS A 137 2.03 -4.52 16.91
C HIS A 137 1.03 -4.67 15.75
N LEU A 138 1.43 -5.34 14.66
CA LEU A 138 0.64 -5.45 13.42
C LEU A 138 -0.77 -6.00 13.67
N GLU A 139 -0.93 -7.00 14.52
CA GLU A 139 -2.27 -7.55 14.79
C GLU A 139 -3.22 -6.55 15.46
N ASN A 140 -2.68 -5.64 16.29
CA ASN A 140 -3.48 -4.55 16.87
C ASN A 140 -3.92 -3.58 15.78
N LEU A 141 -3.02 -3.24 14.84
CA LEU A 141 -3.33 -2.44 13.67
C LEU A 141 -4.43 -3.09 12.83
N LEU A 142 -4.25 -4.35 12.42
CA LEU A 142 -5.20 -5.07 11.57
C LEU A 142 -6.58 -5.19 12.27
N SER A 143 -6.59 -5.49 13.57
CA SER A 143 -7.83 -5.52 14.34
C SER A 143 -8.51 -4.16 14.39
N TRP A 144 -7.73 -3.08 14.55
CA TRP A 144 -8.25 -1.71 14.53
C TRP A 144 -8.81 -1.34 13.16
N ILE A 145 -8.10 -1.64 12.06
CA ILE A 145 -8.53 -1.41 10.67
C ILE A 145 -9.91 -2.06 10.45
N CYS A 146 -10.05 -3.35 10.77
CA CYS A 146 -11.32 -4.06 10.58
C CYS A 146 -12.45 -3.50 11.46
N ARG A 147 -12.18 -3.19 12.74
CA ARG A 147 -13.19 -2.65 13.67
C ARG A 147 -13.65 -1.25 13.29
N ASN A 148 -12.83 -0.50 12.58
CA ASN A 148 -13.14 0.86 12.13
C ASN A 148 -13.56 0.91 10.66
N GLY A 149 -13.87 -0.23 10.03
CA GLY A 149 -14.48 -0.28 8.70
C GLY A 149 -13.61 0.26 7.58
N PHE A 150 -12.29 0.08 7.66
CA PHE A 150 -11.38 0.39 6.57
C PHE A 150 -11.29 -0.77 5.58
N GLU A 151 -11.21 -0.42 4.31
CA GLU A 151 -10.90 -1.33 3.21
C GLU A 151 -9.46 -1.90 3.27
N HIS A 152 -9.25 -3.00 2.55
CA HIS A 152 -8.01 -3.79 2.57
C HIS A 152 -6.84 -3.11 1.83
N HIS A 153 -7.13 -2.23 0.88
CA HIS A 153 -6.11 -1.46 0.18
C HIS A 153 -5.42 -0.47 1.10
N VAL A 154 -4.11 -0.39 0.99
CA VAL A 154 -3.24 0.55 1.70
C VAL A 154 -2.22 1.14 0.74
N ALA A 155 -2.03 2.46 0.81
CA ALA A 155 -0.96 3.10 0.07
C ALA A 155 0.33 3.04 0.90
N MET A 156 1.47 2.91 0.22
CA MET A 156 2.78 2.85 0.88
C MET A 156 3.90 3.43 0.01
N ASN A 157 4.96 3.93 0.65
CA ASN A 157 6.22 4.24 -0.03
C ASN A 157 7.43 4.05 0.90
N HIS A 158 8.62 4.12 0.31
CA HIS A 158 9.87 4.09 1.07
C HIS A 158 10.11 5.41 1.78
N SER A 159 9.70 5.50 3.04
CA SER A 159 9.90 6.68 3.88
C SER A 159 9.65 6.43 5.36
N ALA A 160 9.99 7.43 6.17
CA ALA A 160 9.56 7.59 7.56
C ALA A 160 8.84 8.95 7.68
N SER A 161 7.59 8.99 7.24
CA SER A 161 6.80 10.22 7.09
C SER A 161 5.45 10.16 7.83
N ALA A 162 5.25 9.20 8.74
CA ALA A 162 3.96 9.06 9.42
C ALA A 162 3.63 10.27 10.30
N ALA A 163 4.62 10.82 11.01
CA ALA A 163 4.43 12.02 11.83
C ALA A 163 4.01 13.24 11.00
N ILE A 164 4.61 13.41 9.82
CA ILE A 164 4.30 14.50 8.88
C ILE A 164 2.86 14.36 8.38
N LEU A 165 2.49 13.17 7.93
CA LEU A 165 1.13 12.90 7.43
C LEU A 165 0.10 13.04 8.56
N HIS A 166 0.37 12.51 9.74
CA HIS A 166 -0.51 12.66 10.89
C HIS A 166 -0.76 14.14 11.23
N GLU A 167 0.28 14.97 11.30
CA GLU A 167 0.11 16.40 11.53
C GLU A 167 -0.66 17.08 10.40
N ALA A 168 -0.30 16.80 9.13
CA ALA A 168 -0.99 17.36 7.95
C ALA A 168 -2.50 17.11 8.00
N PHE A 169 -2.90 15.86 8.25
CA PHE A 169 -4.32 15.49 8.23
C PHE A 169 -5.07 15.96 9.48
N THR A 170 -4.49 15.83 10.67
CA THR A 170 -5.19 16.22 11.91
C THR A 170 -5.22 17.73 12.12
N ARG A 171 -4.09 18.41 11.98
CA ARG A 171 -3.94 19.82 12.36
C ARG A 171 -4.38 20.78 11.25
N TYR A 172 -4.09 20.44 10.00
CA TYR A 172 -4.30 21.36 8.88
C TYR A 172 -5.56 21.02 8.07
N LEU A 173 -5.85 19.74 7.87
CA LEU A 173 -7.01 19.31 7.07
C LEU A 173 -8.24 18.95 7.92
N GLY A 174 -8.09 18.80 9.24
CA GLY A 174 -9.20 18.46 10.14
C GLY A 174 -9.77 17.05 9.94
N VAL A 175 -8.97 16.12 9.41
CA VAL A 175 -9.35 14.72 9.17
C VAL A 175 -8.90 13.86 10.34
N SER A 176 -9.84 13.13 10.95
CA SER A 176 -9.53 12.17 12.01
C SER A 176 -8.57 11.11 11.48
N THR A 177 -7.36 11.07 12.04
CA THR A 177 -6.29 10.20 11.58
C THR A 177 -5.70 9.44 12.75
N TYR A 178 -5.81 8.11 12.71
CA TYR A 178 -5.15 7.25 13.68
C TYR A 178 -3.67 7.11 13.36
N LEU A 179 -2.80 7.43 14.33
CA LEU A 179 -1.37 7.14 14.26
C LEU A 179 -1.10 5.82 14.98
N HIS A 180 -0.68 4.81 14.22
CA HIS A 180 -0.23 3.53 14.75
C HIS A 180 1.22 3.63 15.25
N GLN A 181 1.51 3.01 16.41
CA GLN A 181 2.82 3.00 17.08
C GLN A 181 3.13 1.61 17.64
#